data_AF-A0AAD3DFX8-F1
#
_entry.id   AF-A0AAD3DFX8-F1
#
_cell.length_a   1.000
_cell.length_b   1.000
_cell.length_c   1.000
_cell.angle_alpha   90.00
_cell.angle_beta   90.00
_cell.angle_gamma   90.00
#
_symmetry.space_group_name_H-M   'P 1'
#
loop_
_entity.id
_entity.type
_entity.pdbx_description
1 polymer ?
#
loop_
_entity_poly.entity_id
_entity_poly.type
_entity_poly.pdbx_seq_one_letter_code
_entity_poly.pdbx_strand_id
1 'polypeptide(L)'
;MNISSFQSNLDFIKSLYFHKEWKDENCWAEILEALEEANRKIEKAFSGSMHRLLEHKPSIKVVEKVVKKFPATLSFRDDRGRIPIQCAAITPNGYEYVPVLAKEGVKHDVGGEDVRGGLLMVDPREIYGWNTLQWFVRAGDGKDDTKRAKVLKELRNSGLLVKKDIVEQQLLAYCCWKRSEMRFEYLVDWDPDALIETRVRNTPLIHCMSSASASEESLLLTLKAGFQYHPQIGGLLFVKDDEGTTAFDALCNEKGTANIMSLLHQILSPKRDYPILHQIFVKAPQHINLFMKKFPWAYNLKDHNGRTLHQTVLAAGPDVMNANDILLATLTDNQIQTKDPITTLYPFAAMAVGEHADLENTFYLLRRLPSVMDRDSRQ
;
A
#
# COMPACT_ATOMS: atom_id res chain seq x y z
N MET A 1 19.01 -13.39 -43.51
CA MET A 1 18.97 -12.06 -44.15
C MET A 1 19.40 -11.04 -43.10
N ASN A 2 20.44 -10.23 -43.36
CA ASN A 2 20.88 -9.23 -42.38
C ASN A 2 19.90 -8.04 -42.42
N ILE A 3 19.59 -7.42 -41.28
CA ILE A 3 18.71 -6.24 -41.20
C ILE A 3 19.22 -5.13 -42.13
N SER A 4 20.55 -5.02 -42.28
CA SER A 4 21.18 -4.07 -43.22
C SER A 4 20.81 -4.33 -44.68
N SER A 5 20.71 -5.59 -45.12
CA SER A 5 20.34 -5.92 -46.49
C SER A 5 18.86 -5.65 -46.76
N PHE A 6 17.99 -5.86 -45.77
CA PHE A 6 16.57 -5.53 -45.92
C PHE A 6 16.36 -4.01 -46.02
N GLN A 7 17.01 -3.23 -45.16
CA GLN A 7 16.92 -1.77 -45.20
C GLN A 7 17.47 -1.20 -46.52
N SER A 8 18.62 -1.69 -46.98
CA SER A 8 19.21 -1.29 -48.26
C SER A 8 18.28 -1.61 -49.44
N ASN A 9 17.62 -2.77 -49.43
CA ASN A 9 16.66 -3.14 -50.47
C ASN A 9 15.43 -2.23 -50.43
N LEU A 10 14.97 -1.87 -49.22
CA LEU A 10 13.80 -1.02 -49.04
C LEU A 10 14.07 0.44 -49.46
N ASP A 11 15.28 0.93 -49.20
CA ASP A 11 15.74 2.26 -49.63
C ASP A 11 15.92 2.31 -51.16
N PHE A 12 16.42 1.24 -51.78
CA PHE A 12 16.49 1.09 -53.24
C PHE A 12 15.10 1.06 -53.90
N ILE A 13 14.15 0.31 -53.33
CA ILE A 13 12.78 0.27 -53.86
C ILE A 13 12.13 1.66 -53.75
N LYS A 14 12.35 2.38 -52.65
CA LYS A 14 11.89 3.76 -52.50
C LYS A 14 12.52 4.70 -53.51
N SER A 15 13.82 4.59 -53.81
CA SER A 15 14.46 5.46 -54.80
C SER A 15 13.89 5.25 -56.19
N LEU A 16 13.64 3.99 -56.59
CA LEU A 16 12.99 3.68 -57.86
C LEU A 16 11.58 4.27 -57.96
N TYR A 17 10.81 4.25 -56.86
CA TYR A 17 9.47 4.83 -56.81
C TYR A 17 9.50 6.36 -56.95
N PHE A 18 10.39 7.03 -56.21
CA PHE A 18 10.47 8.50 -56.22
C PHE A 18 10.95 9.08 -57.55
N HIS A 19 11.79 8.36 -58.30
CA HIS A 19 12.29 8.86 -59.58
C HIS A 19 11.35 8.61 -60.77
N LYS A 20 10.18 7.97 -60.56
CA LYS A 20 9.21 7.61 -61.64
C LYS A 20 9.86 6.90 -62.83
N GLU A 21 10.99 6.23 -62.61
CA GLU A 21 11.73 5.55 -63.67
C GLU A 21 10.96 4.33 -64.21
N TRP A 22 9.95 3.87 -63.46
CA TRP A 22 9.11 2.75 -63.82
C TRP A 22 7.64 3.19 -63.96
N LYS A 23 7.07 3.01 -65.16
CA LYS A 23 5.71 3.46 -65.54
C LYS A 23 4.63 2.39 -65.39
N ASP A 24 4.97 1.17 -65.00
CA ASP A 24 4.01 0.07 -64.85
C ASP A 24 3.38 0.11 -63.45
N GLU A 25 2.15 0.63 -63.37
CA GLU A 25 1.40 0.72 -62.12
C GLU A 25 1.08 -0.64 -61.50
N ASN A 26 0.92 -1.70 -62.30
CA ASN A 26 0.65 -3.05 -61.80
C ASN A 26 1.88 -3.64 -61.12
N CYS A 27 3.06 -3.45 -61.72
CA CYS A 27 4.33 -3.89 -61.11
C CYS A 27 4.59 -3.20 -59.76
N TRP A 28 4.27 -1.90 -59.66
CA TRP A 28 4.35 -1.18 -58.38
C TRP A 28 3.38 -1.71 -57.33
N ALA A 29 2.15 -2.04 -57.73
CA ALA A 29 1.17 -2.64 -56.82
C ALA A 29 1.67 -3.99 -56.26
N GLU A 30 2.23 -4.86 -57.10
CA GLU A 30 2.81 -6.15 -56.68
C GLU A 30 3.99 -5.97 -55.71
N ILE A 31 4.87 -4.98 -55.95
CA ILE A 31 6.00 -4.69 -55.06
C ILE A 31 5.53 -4.17 -53.70
N LEU A 32 4.52 -3.28 -53.69
CA LEU A 32 3.93 -2.77 -52.46
C LEU A 32 3.29 -3.91 -51.66
N GLU A 33 2.52 -4.79 -52.30
CA GLU A 33 1.91 -5.95 -51.66
C GLU A 33 2.98 -6.88 -51.05
N ALA A 34 4.06 -7.17 -51.79
CA ALA A 34 5.16 -7.99 -51.29
C ALA A 34 5.88 -7.35 -50.09
N LEU A 35 6.07 -6.02 -50.10
CA LEU A 35 6.66 -5.28 -48.99
C LEU A 35 5.75 -5.26 -47.76
N GLU A 36 4.44 -5.10 -47.94
CA GLU A 36 3.45 -5.17 -46.86
C GLU A 36 3.39 -6.55 -46.22
N GLU A 37 3.43 -7.61 -47.03
CA GLU A 37 3.51 -9.00 -46.56
C GLU A 37 4.82 -9.24 -45.78
N ALA A 38 5.96 -8.76 -46.28
CA ALA A 38 7.23 -8.86 -45.57
C ALA A 38 7.19 -8.10 -44.23
N ASN A 39 6.62 -6.89 -44.22
CA ASN A 39 6.47 -6.08 -43.02
C ASN A 39 5.57 -6.77 -41.98
N ARG A 40 4.43 -7.35 -42.41
CA ARG A 40 3.54 -8.16 -41.54
C ARG A 40 4.28 -9.36 -40.93
N LYS A 41 5.11 -10.06 -41.71
CA LYS A 41 5.91 -11.19 -41.19
C LYS A 41 6.95 -10.73 -40.17
N ILE A 42 7.64 -9.62 -40.43
CA ILE A 42 8.63 -9.03 -39.52
C ILE A 42 7.96 -8.59 -38.22
N GLU A 43 6.83 -7.87 -38.32
CA GLU A 43 6.05 -7.43 -37.17
C GLU A 43 5.58 -8.61 -36.34
N LYS A 44 5.00 -9.65 -36.96
CA LYS A 44 4.58 -10.88 -36.26
C LYS A 44 5.75 -11.56 -35.55
N ALA A 45 6.94 -11.59 -36.16
CA ALA A 45 8.13 -12.14 -35.54
C ALA A 45 8.56 -11.32 -34.32
N PHE A 46 8.60 -9.99 -34.43
CA PHE A 46 8.91 -9.10 -33.31
C PHE A 46 7.88 -9.22 -32.20
N SER A 47 6.59 -9.23 -32.51
CA SER A 47 5.52 -9.45 -31.54
C SER A 47 5.74 -10.73 -30.75
N GLY A 48 6.03 -11.85 -31.43
CA GLY A 48 6.37 -13.11 -30.77
C GLY A 48 7.59 -12.98 -29.84
N SER A 49 8.65 -12.29 -30.27
CA SER A 49 9.84 -12.04 -29.45
C SER A 49 9.56 -11.09 -28.26
N MET A 50 8.61 -10.16 -28.37
CA MET A 50 8.24 -9.24 -27.30
C MET A 50 7.54 -9.95 -26.13
N HIS A 51 6.87 -11.08 -26.36
CA HIS A 51 6.39 -11.93 -25.25
C HIS A 51 7.50 -12.74 -24.57
N ARG A 52 8.67 -12.87 -25.22
CA ARG A 52 9.82 -13.67 -24.77
C ARG A 52 11.05 -12.83 -24.47
N LEU A 53 10.86 -11.59 -24.01
CA LEU A 53 11.95 -10.68 -23.64
C LEU A 53 12.93 -11.29 -22.64
N LEU A 54 12.46 -12.19 -21.77
CA LEU A 54 13.32 -12.92 -20.83
C LEU A 54 14.27 -13.91 -21.52
N GLU A 55 13.84 -14.57 -22.59
CA GLU A 55 14.65 -15.57 -23.28
C GLU A 55 15.79 -14.91 -24.04
N HIS A 56 15.52 -13.77 -24.67
CA HIS A 56 16.48 -13.08 -25.52
C HIS A 56 17.26 -11.96 -24.82
N LYS A 57 16.76 -11.45 -23.69
CA LYS A 57 17.34 -10.36 -22.89
C LYS A 57 17.86 -9.17 -23.71
N PRO A 58 17.07 -8.62 -24.66
CA PRO A 58 17.52 -7.49 -25.45
C PRO A 58 17.74 -6.27 -24.54
N SER A 59 18.67 -5.37 -24.89
CA SER A 59 18.80 -4.12 -24.12
C SER A 59 17.51 -3.28 -24.22
N ILE A 60 17.20 -2.50 -23.17
CA ILE A 60 16.04 -1.58 -23.16
C ILE A 60 16.04 -0.67 -24.40
N LYS A 61 17.23 -0.19 -24.84
CA LYS A 61 17.38 0.62 -26.06
C LYS A 61 16.96 -0.11 -27.33
N VAL A 62 17.16 -1.43 -27.40
CA VAL A 62 16.72 -2.24 -28.54
C VAL A 62 15.20 -2.39 -28.51
N VAL A 63 14.62 -2.68 -27.34
CA VAL A 63 13.15 -2.76 -27.17
C VAL A 63 12.50 -1.43 -27.58
N GLU A 64 13.03 -0.31 -27.10
CA GLU A 64 12.54 1.03 -27.46
C GLU A 64 12.59 1.29 -28.97
N LYS A 65 13.69 0.92 -29.65
CA LYS A 65 13.81 1.06 -31.11
C LYS A 65 12.80 0.19 -31.87
N VAL A 66 12.61 -1.06 -31.43
CA VAL A 66 11.65 -1.99 -32.04
C VAL A 66 10.23 -1.44 -31.89
N VAL A 67 9.85 -1.02 -30.68
CA VAL A 67 8.51 -0.49 -30.40
C VAL A 67 8.23 0.79 -31.18
N LYS A 68 9.18 1.73 -31.25
CA LYS A 68 9.04 2.95 -32.07
C LYS A 68 8.85 2.66 -33.56
N LYS A 69 9.47 1.59 -34.06
CA LYS A 69 9.40 1.19 -35.47
C LYS A 69 8.15 0.36 -35.78
N PHE A 70 7.71 -0.46 -34.82
CA PHE A 70 6.62 -1.42 -34.95
C PHE A 70 5.69 -1.34 -33.72
N PRO A 71 4.93 -0.25 -33.56
CA PRO A 71 4.15 -0.01 -32.34
C PRO A 71 3.02 -1.02 -32.12
N ALA A 72 2.47 -1.58 -33.19
CA ALA A 72 1.45 -2.63 -33.13
C ALA A 72 1.93 -3.90 -32.39
N THR A 73 3.24 -4.11 -32.27
CA THR A 73 3.80 -5.21 -31.47
C THR A 73 3.43 -5.13 -29.98
N LEU A 74 3.14 -3.93 -29.45
CA LEU A 74 2.73 -3.73 -28.05
C LEU A 74 1.32 -4.23 -27.75
N SER A 75 0.44 -4.28 -28.76
CA SER A 75 -0.95 -4.74 -28.61
C SER A 75 -1.15 -6.17 -29.09
N PHE A 76 -0.09 -6.80 -29.62
CA PHE A 76 -0.15 -8.18 -30.08
C PHE A 76 -0.42 -9.12 -28.90
N ARG A 77 -1.35 -10.04 -29.11
CA ARG A 77 -1.76 -11.02 -28.10
C ARG A 77 -1.10 -12.36 -28.37
N ASP A 78 -0.55 -12.97 -27.33
CA ASP A 78 -0.07 -14.36 -27.39
C ASP A 78 -1.22 -15.38 -27.44
N ASP A 79 -0.89 -16.67 -27.44
CA ASP A 79 -1.86 -17.79 -27.36
C ASP A 79 -2.69 -17.79 -26.07
N ARG A 80 -2.29 -16.97 -25.09
CA ARG A 80 -2.97 -16.76 -23.82
C ARG A 80 -3.82 -15.50 -23.81
N GLY A 81 -3.80 -14.72 -24.89
CA GLY A 81 -4.48 -13.44 -25.01
C GLY A 81 -3.73 -12.27 -24.37
N ARG A 82 -2.52 -12.47 -23.84
CA ARG A 82 -1.77 -11.43 -23.11
C ARG A 82 -0.98 -10.55 -24.08
N ILE A 83 -0.78 -9.30 -23.69
CA ILE A 83 0.12 -8.37 -24.38
C ILE A 83 1.55 -8.42 -23.78
N PRO A 84 2.59 -7.91 -24.45
CA PRO A 84 3.97 -8.02 -23.98
C PRO A 84 4.24 -7.49 -22.57
N ILE A 85 3.60 -6.39 -22.16
CA ILE A 85 3.79 -5.83 -20.81
C ILE A 85 3.27 -6.77 -19.71
N GLN A 86 2.19 -7.51 -19.96
CA GLN A 86 1.68 -8.52 -19.04
C GLN A 86 2.68 -9.67 -18.87
N CYS A 87 3.25 -10.16 -19.97
CA CYS A 87 4.32 -11.16 -19.92
C CYS A 87 5.57 -10.65 -19.18
N ALA A 88 5.96 -9.40 -19.41
CA ALA A 88 7.09 -8.77 -18.75
C ALA A 88 6.88 -8.63 -17.24
N ALA A 89 5.68 -8.25 -16.79
CA ALA A 89 5.38 -8.02 -15.38
C ALA A 89 5.47 -9.30 -14.52
N ILE A 90 5.04 -10.44 -15.06
CA ILE A 90 4.98 -11.73 -14.32
C ILE A 90 6.25 -12.57 -14.44
N THR A 91 7.11 -12.30 -15.42
CA THR A 91 8.32 -13.10 -15.64
C THR A 91 9.49 -12.61 -14.78
N PRO A 92 10.34 -13.52 -14.25
CA PRO A 92 11.59 -13.13 -13.59
C PRO A 92 12.46 -12.29 -14.53
N ASN A 93 13.06 -11.20 -14.06
CA ASN A 93 13.82 -10.21 -14.85
C ASN A 93 13.05 -9.48 -15.98
N GLY A 94 11.83 -9.89 -16.32
CA GLY A 94 11.00 -9.18 -17.31
C GLY A 94 10.54 -7.79 -16.82
N TYR A 95 10.49 -7.60 -15.51
CA TYR A 95 10.07 -6.35 -14.87
C TYR A 95 10.89 -5.12 -15.32
N GLU A 96 12.14 -5.30 -15.77
CA GLU A 96 13.00 -4.21 -16.23
C GLU A 96 12.46 -3.55 -17.52
N TYR A 97 11.65 -4.27 -18.30
CA TYR A 97 11.02 -3.75 -19.51
C TYR A 97 9.68 -3.06 -19.25
N VAL A 98 9.08 -3.23 -18.07
CA VAL A 98 7.74 -2.69 -17.78
C VAL A 98 7.68 -1.17 -17.97
N PRO A 99 8.63 -0.35 -17.49
CA PRO A 99 8.60 1.10 -17.71
C PRO A 99 8.61 1.51 -19.18
N VAL A 100 9.48 0.89 -20.00
CA VAL A 100 9.58 1.26 -21.43
C VAL A 100 8.33 0.82 -22.19
N LEU A 101 7.80 -0.37 -21.91
CA LEU A 101 6.60 -0.88 -22.55
C LEU A 101 5.37 -0.03 -22.19
N ALA A 102 5.23 0.38 -20.92
CA ALA A 102 4.12 1.24 -20.50
C ALA A 102 4.22 2.65 -21.11
N LYS A 103 5.42 3.26 -21.08
CA LYS A 103 5.66 4.61 -21.64
C LYS A 103 5.37 4.68 -23.13
N GLU A 104 5.88 3.72 -23.91
CA GLU A 104 5.58 3.67 -25.34
C GLU A 104 4.13 3.22 -25.58
N GLY A 105 3.58 2.35 -24.74
CA GLY A 105 2.19 1.93 -24.82
C GLY A 105 1.19 3.08 -24.68
N VAL A 106 1.45 4.04 -23.79
CA VAL A 106 0.63 5.25 -23.67
C VAL A 106 0.62 6.07 -24.96
N LYS A 107 1.75 6.19 -25.65
CA LYS A 107 1.84 6.96 -26.92
C LYS A 107 1.04 6.33 -28.06
N HIS A 108 0.81 5.02 -27.97
CA HIS A 108 0.15 4.23 -29.01
C HIS A 108 -1.22 3.70 -28.56
N ASP A 109 -1.79 4.26 -27.50
CA ASP A 109 -3.12 3.89 -26.97
C ASP A 109 -3.28 2.38 -26.71
N VAL A 110 -2.21 1.75 -26.20
CA VAL A 110 -2.18 0.29 -26.00
C VAL A 110 -3.15 -0.09 -24.89
N GLY A 111 -4.25 -0.73 -25.32
CA GLY A 111 -5.33 -1.20 -24.47
C GLY A 111 -6.46 -0.20 -24.25
N GLY A 112 -6.40 0.96 -24.90
CA GLY A 112 -7.42 2.00 -24.87
C GLY A 112 -7.19 3.10 -23.83
N GLU A 113 -8.19 3.97 -23.74
CA GLU A 113 -8.19 5.12 -22.83
C GLU A 113 -8.05 4.68 -21.36
N ASP A 114 -7.28 5.45 -20.59
CA ASP A 114 -7.03 5.24 -19.16
C ASP A 114 -6.33 3.94 -18.73
N VAL A 115 -6.00 2.99 -19.63
CA VAL A 115 -5.31 1.76 -19.22
C VAL A 115 -3.78 1.89 -19.12
N ARG A 116 -3.27 3.10 -19.36
CA ARG A 116 -1.86 3.51 -19.17
C ARG A 116 -0.86 2.57 -19.85
N GLY A 117 -1.07 2.35 -21.15
CA GLY A 117 -0.20 1.49 -21.95
C GLY A 117 -0.24 0.02 -21.54
N GLY A 118 -1.40 -0.45 -21.07
CA GLY A 118 -1.63 -1.82 -20.63
C GLY A 118 -1.29 -2.11 -19.17
N LEU A 119 -0.84 -1.13 -18.38
CA LEU A 119 -0.58 -1.32 -16.94
C LEU A 119 -1.83 -1.68 -16.14
N LEU A 120 -2.99 -1.12 -16.51
CA LEU A 120 -4.27 -1.44 -15.87
C LEU A 120 -5.08 -2.51 -16.64
N MET A 121 -4.51 -3.11 -17.69
CA MET A 121 -5.19 -4.16 -18.42
C MET A 121 -5.24 -5.45 -17.61
N VAL A 122 -6.44 -6.01 -17.44
CA VAL A 122 -6.69 -7.31 -16.81
C VAL A 122 -6.02 -8.43 -17.62
N ASP A 123 -5.31 -9.34 -16.94
CA ASP A 123 -4.81 -10.56 -17.59
C ASP A 123 -6.01 -11.44 -17.97
N PRO A 124 -6.19 -11.80 -19.25
CA PRO A 124 -7.35 -12.58 -19.70
C PRO A 124 -7.46 -13.98 -19.08
N ARG A 125 -6.40 -14.49 -18.45
CA ARG A 125 -6.42 -15.78 -17.72
C ARG A 125 -6.63 -15.63 -16.22
N GLU A 126 -6.66 -14.41 -15.70
CA GLU A 126 -6.77 -14.19 -14.26
C GLU A 126 -8.23 -14.21 -13.80
N ILE A 127 -8.58 -15.22 -13.00
CA ILE A 127 -9.94 -15.45 -12.50
C ILE A 127 -10.41 -14.36 -11.53
N TYR A 128 -9.47 -13.71 -10.84
CA TYR A 128 -9.76 -12.60 -9.91
C TYR A 128 -9.71 -11.24 -10.60
N GLY A 129 -9.50 -11.20 -11.92
CA GLY A 129 -9.47 -9.97 -12.70
C GLY A 129 -8.28 -9.06 -12.40
N TRP A 130 -7.12 -9.61 -12.00
CA TRP A 130 -5.95 -8.76 -11.72
C TRP A 130 -5.38 -8.15 -12.99
N ASN A 131 -5.03 -6.87 -12.87
CA ASN A 131 -4.31 -6.17 -13.92
C ASN A 131 -2.79 -6.35 -13.85
N THR A 132 -2.12 -5.89 -14.91
CA THR A 132 -0.66 -5.95 -15.04
C THR A 132 0.08 -5.35 -13.84
N LEU A 133 -0.40 -4.23 -13.28
CA LEU A 133 0.21 -3.57 -12.14
C LEU A 133 0.07 -4.38 -10.85
N GLN A 134 -1.11 -4.97 -10.59
CA GLN A 134 -1.32 -5.87 -9.45
C GLN A 134 -0.43 -7.11 -9.56
N TRP A 135 -0.36 -7.72 -10.75
CA TRP A 135 0.55 -8.82 -11.03
C TRP A 135 2.01 -8.45 -10.79
N PHE A 136 2.40 -7.26 -11.23
CA PHE A 136 3.75 -6.74 -11.06
C PHE A 136 4.13 -6.61 -9.58
N VAL A 137 3.23 -6.08 -8.75
CA VAL A 137 3.44 -5.87 -7.31
C VAL A 137 3.40 -7.18 -6.54
N ARG A 138 2.58 -8.15 -6.97
CA ARG A 138 2.50 -9.49 -6.36
C ARG A 138 3.69 -10.39 -6.70
N ALA A 139 4.13 -10.38 -7.96
CA ALA A 139 5.07 -11.38 -8.48
C ALA A 139 6.47 -11.27 -7.85
N GLY A 140 7.24 -12.36 -7.91
CA GLY A 140 8.64 -12.41 -7.49
C GLY A 140 8.92 -13.43 -6.39
N ASP A 141 10.18 -13.84 -6.28
CA ASP A 141 10.68 -14.78 -5.27
C ASP A 141 11.39 -14.09 -4.09
N GLY A 142 11.38 -12.76 -4.05
CA GLY A 142 12.08 -11.92 -3.07
C GLY A 142 13.46 -11.45 -3.51
N LYS A 143 14.15 -12.16 -4.42
CA LYS A 143 15.49 -11.75 -4.90
C LYS A 143 15.44 -10.49 -5.76
N ASP A 144 14.32 -10.30 -6.44
CA ASP A 144 14.08 -9.19 -7.35
C ASP A 144 13.40 -7.97 -6.69
N ASP A 145 13.08 -8.03 -5.40
CA ASP A 145 12.19 -7.05 -4.75
C ASP A 145 12.74 -5.62 -4.81
N THR A 146 14.03 -5.44 -4.51
CA THR A 146 14.73 -4.15 -4.65
C THR A 146 14.65 -3.59 -6.06
N LYS A 147 14.75 -4.44 -7.09
CA LYS A 147 14.70 -3.99 -8.49
C LYS A 147 13.27 -3.65 -8.89
N ARG A 148 12.28 -4.43 -8.45
CA ARG A 148 10.86 -4.11 -8.68
C ARG A 148 10.42 -2.84 -7.98
N ALA A 149 10.92 -2.56 -6.77
CA ALA A 149 10.70 -1.29 -6.08
C ALA A 149 11.29 -0.10 -6.88
N LYS A 150 12.49 -0.25 -7.48
CA LYS A 150 13.05 0.77 -8.40
C LYS A 150 12.17 1.00 -9.62
N VAL A 151 11.57 -0.05 -10.18
CA VAL A 151 10.63 0.06 -11.29
C VAL A 151 9.35 0.80 -10.87
N LEU A 152 8.78 0.53 -9.69
CA LEU A 152 7.64 1.31 -9.16
C LEU A 152 7.99 2.80 -9.03
N LYS A 153 9.21 3.11 -8.58
CA LYS A 153 9.72 4.49 -8.52
C LYS A 153 9.83 5.13 -9.91
N GLU A 154 10.29 4.38 -10.92
CA GLU A 154 10.32 4.88 -12.29
C GLU A 154 8.93 5.11 -12.88
N LEU A 155 7.98 4.20 -12.64
CA LEU A 155 6.58 4.36 -13.04
C LEU A 155 5.96 5.60 -12.38
N ARG A 156 6.23 5.84 -11.09
CA ARG A 156 5.82 7.07 -10.40
C ARG A 156 6.43 8.32 -11.03
N ASN A 157 7.75 8.32 -11.24
CA ASN A 157 8.47 9.46 -11.81
C ASN A 157 8.01 9.82 -13.23
N SER A 158 7.41 8.87 -13.95
CA SER A 158 6.84 9.08 -15.28
C SER A 158 5.34 9.38 -15.28
N GLY A 159 4.71 9.52 -14.10
CA GLY A 159 3.28 9.76 -13.98
C GLY A 159 2.39 8.56 -14.34
N LEU A 160 2.99 7.39 -14.59
CA LEU A 160 2.26 6.17 -14.96
C LEU A 160 1.71 5.43 -13.75
N LEU A 161 2.32 5.59 -12.58
CA LEU A 161 1.80 5.14 -11.29
C LEU A 161 1.45 6.41 -10.50
N VAL A 162 0.21 6.50 -10.03
CA VAL A 162 -0.30 7.64 -9.24
C VAL A 162 -0.71 7.16 -7.86
N LYS A 163 -0.79 8.10 -6.91
CA LYS A 163 -1.07 7.80 -5.50
C LYS A 163 -2.38 7.02 -5.33
N LYS A 164 -3.43 7.41 -6.07
CA LYS A 164 -4.76 6.80 -6.07
C LYS A 164 -4.74 5.29 -6.39
N ASP A 165 -3.77 4.83 -7.19
CA ASP A 165 -3.66 3.42 -7.57
C ASP A 165 -3.37 2.52 -6.38
N ILE A 166 -2.67 3.03 -5.36
CA ILE A 166 -2.27 2.23 -4.20
C ILE A 166 -3.53 1.65 -3.53
N VAL A 167 -4.56 2.48 -3.37
CA VAL A 167 -5.85 2.10 -2.78
C VAL A 167 -6.76 1.44 -3.82
N GLU A 168 -6.98 2.07 -4.98
CA GLU A 168 -7.94 1.57 -5.99
C GLU A 168 -7.56 0.21 -6.55
N GLN A 169 -6.26 -0.03 -6.75
CA GLN A 169 -5.73 -1.29 -7.24
C GLN A 169 -5.28 -2.21 -6.09
N GLN A 170 -5.53 -1.83 -4.83
CA GLN A 170 -5.23 -2.59 -3.62
C GLN A 170 -3.77 -3.07 -3.57
N LEU A 171 -2.82 -2.24 -4.04
CA LEU A 171 -1.44 -2.67 -4.25
C LEU A 171 -0.78 -3.18 -2.95
N LEU A 172 -1.11 -2.56 -1.81
CA LEU A 172 -0.62 -2.99 -0.50
C LEU A 172 -1.04 -4.42 -0.13
N ALA A 173 -2.26 -4.82 -0.48
CA ALA A 173 -2.74 -6.18 -0.25
C ALA A 173 -1.97 -7.23 -1.07
N TYR A 174 -1.42 -6.82 -2.21
CA TYR A 174 -0.63 -7.70 -3.07
C TYR A 174 0.85 -7.73 -2.73
N CYS A 175 1.37 -6.76 -1.96
CA CYS A 175 2.76 -6.76 -1.48
C CYS A 175 2.91 -6.98 0.02
N CYS A 176 1.86 -7.31 0.77
CA CYS A 176 1.94 -7.58 2.22
C CYS A 176 2.72 -8.85 2.59
N TRP A 177 3.57 -9.38 1.71
CA TRP A 177 4.32 -10.61 1.88
C TRP A 177 5.78 -10.29 2.17
N LYS A 178 6.48 -11.11 2.95
CA LYS A 178 7.91 -10.87 3.28
C LYS A 178 8.83 -10.77 2.05
N ARG A 179 8.47 -11.44 0.94
CA ARG A 179 9.21 -11.39 -0.34
C ARG A 179 8.99 -10.08 -1.13
N SER A 180 8.10 -9.22 -0.65
CA SER A 180 7.72 -7.95 -1.28
C SER A 180 7.91 -6.77 -0.33
N GLU A 181 8.72 -6.93 0.72
CA GLU A 181 8.93 -5.95 1.78
C GLU A 181 9.38 -4.59 1.26
N MET A 182 10.36 -4.52 0.35
CA MET A 182 10.86 -3.27 -0.22
C MET A 182 9.79 -2.56 -1.06
N ARG A 183 8.95 -3.32 -1.78
CA ARG A 183 7.81 -2.75 -2.52
C ARG A 183 6.73 -2.25 -1.57
N PHE A 184 6.42 -3.02 -0.54
CA PHE A 184 5.45 -2.66 0.48
C PHE A 184 5.87 -1.38 1.21
N GLU A 185 7.09 -1.33 1.73
CA GLU A 185 7.66 -0.15 2.38
C GLU A 185 7.64 1.06 1.44
N TYR A 186 8.07 0.91 0.18
CA TYR A 186 8.02 2.01 -0.79
C TYR A 186 6.60 2.56 -1.01
N LEU A 187 5.58 1.69 -1.07
CA LEU A 187 4.20 2.10 -1.27
C LEU A 187 3.61 2.76 -0.02
N VAL A 188 3.89 2.21 1.17
CA VAL A 188 3.46 2.81 2.45
C VAL A 188 4.14 4.15 2.68
N ASP A 189 5.45 4.27 2.44
CA ASP A 189 6.18 5.53 2.59
C ASP A 189 5.63 6.63 1.67
N TRP A 190 5.10 6.23 0.50
CA TRP A 190 4.48 7.17 -0.44
C TRP A 190 3.04 7.52 -0.04
N ASP A 191 2.26 6.55 0.44
CA ASP A 191 0.91 6.78 0.94
C ASP A 191 0.61 5.99 2.22
N PRO A 192 0.90 6.55 3.40
CA PRO A 192 0.67 5.84 4.64
C PRO A 192 -0.82 5.58 4.91
N ASP A 193 -1.70 6.49 4.50
CA ASP A 193 -3.15 6.38 4.72
C ASP A 193 -3.75 5.18 3.98
N ALA A 194 -3.10 4.71 2.91
CA ALA A 194 -3.50 3.50 2.20
C ALA A 194 -3.50 2.24 3.09
N LEU A 195 -2.75 2.21 4.20
CA LEU A 195 -2.84 1.11 5.19
C LEU A 195 -4.23 0.99 5.83
N ILE A 196 -4.95 2.10 5.96
CA ILE A 196 -6.28 2.19 6.55
C ILE A 196 -7.35 2.09 5.45
N GLU A 197 -7.13 2.79 4.34
CA GLU A 197 -8.12 2.93 3.26
C GLU A 197 -8.22 1.68 2.37
N THR A 198 -7.13 0.91 2.23
CA THR A 198 -7.13 -0.29 1.39
C THR A 198 -8.08 -1.34 1.97
N ARG A 199 -9.08 -1.70 1.16
CA ARG A 199 -10.04 -2.77 1.46
C ARG A 199 -9.99 -3.85 0.39
N VAL A 200 -9.91 -5.11 0.81
CA VAL A 200 -9.97 -6.29 -0.06
C VAL A 200 -11.32 -6.95 0.14
N ARG A 201 -12.16 -6.95 -0.90
CA ARG A 201 -13.56 -7.43 -0.80
C ARG A 201 -14.32 -6.79 0.37
N ASN A 202 -14.19 -5.47 0.50
CA ASN A 202 -14.71 -4.64 1.60
C ASN A 202 -14.06 -4.89 2.97
N THR A 203 -13.15 -5.84 3.14
CA THR A 203 -12.44 -6.07 4.41
C THR A 203 -11.20 -5.16 4.51
N PRO A 204 -11.00 -4.40 5.60
CA PRO A 204 -9.77 -3.61 5.78
C PRO A 204 -8.50 -4.47 5.70
N LEU A 205 -7.41 -3.92 5.16
CA LEU A 205 -6.16 -4.66 4.92
C LEU A 205 -5.67 -5.46 6.14
N ILE A 206 -5.70 -4.86 7.33
CA ILE A 206 -5.26 -5.52 8.56
C ILE A 206 -6.14 -6.72 8.94
N HIS A 207 -7.45 -6.66 8.67
CA HIS A 207 -8.37 -7.78 8.91
C HIS A 207 -8.12 -8.93 7.94
N CYS A 208 -7.66 -8.66 6.72
CA CYS A 208 -7.21 -9.72 5.81
C CYS A 208 -6.02 -10.52 6.40
N MET A 209 -5.22 -9.91 7.28
CA MET A 209 -4.11 -10.58 7.94
C MET A 209 -4.56 -11.56 9.04
N SER A 210 -5.83 -11.51 9.46
CA SER A 210 -6.43 -12.48 10.38
C SER A 210 -6.69 -13.83 9.71
N SER A 211 -6.76 -13.88 8.36
CA SER A 211 -6.97 -15.13 7.62
C SER A 211 -5.93 -16.19 7.98
N ALA A 212 -6.37 -17.45 8.06
CA ALA A 212 -5.49 -18.61 8.22
C ALA A 212 -4.41 -18.70 7.13
N SER A 213 -4.65 -18.11 5.95
CA SER A 213 -3.70 -18.08 4.84
C SER A 213 -2.61 -17.01 4.97
N ALA A 214 -2.81 -16.00 5.83
CA ALA A 214 -1.85 -14.91 6.02
C ALA A 214 -0.71 -15.37 6.93
N SER A 215 0.53 -15.21 6.46
CA SER A 215 1.72 -15.58 7.22
C SER A 215 1.99 -14.61 8.38
N GLU A 216 2.68 -15.07 9.42
CA GLU A 216 3.06 -14.21 10.55
C GLU A 216 3.98 -13.08 10.12
N GLU A 217 4.87 -13.31 9.15
CA GLU A 217 5.76 -12.26 8.63
C GLU A 217 4.99 -11.16 7.91
N SER A 218 3.90 -11.51 7.23
CA SER A 218 3.01 -10.59 6.52
C SER A 218 2.27 -9.69 7.52
N LEU A 219 1.75 -10.30 8.59
CA LEU A 219 1.14 -9.58 9.70
C LEU A 219 2.15 -8.67 10.41
N LEU A 220 3.36 -9.17 10.71
CA LEU A 220 4.41 -8.41 11.38
C LEU A 220 4.84 -7.20 10.55
N LEU A 221 5.00 -7.36 9.23
CA LEU A 221 5.32 -6.27 8.31
C LEU A 221 4.22 -5.19 8.34
N THR A 222 2.95 -5.62 8.24
CA THR A 222 1.79 -4.72 8.24
C THR A 222 1.65 -3.97 9.56
N LEU A 223 1.78 -4.65 10.71
CA LEU A 223 1.71 -4.02 12.03
C LEU A 223 2.90 -3.08 12.28
N LYS A 224 4.12 -3.42 11.86
CA LYS A 224 5.27 -2.51 11.98
C LYS A 224 5.01 -1.19 11.24
N ALA A 225 4.53 -1.28 10.01
CA ALA A 225 4.15 -0.11 9.22
C ALA A 225 2.99 0.67 9.88
N GLY A 226 1.98 -0.04 10.39
CA GLY A 226 0.89 0.54 11.15
C GLY A 226 1.38 1.34 12.37
N PHE A 227 2.24 0.77 13.21
CA PHE A 227 2.77 1.47 14.39
C PHE A 227 3.73 2.62 14.04
N GLN A 228 4.42 2.53 12.90
CA GLN A 228 5.30 3.59 12.42
C GLN A 228 4.51 4.80 11.93
N TYR A 229 3.50 4.58 11.09
CA TYR A 229 2.79 5.66 10.41
C TYR A 229 1.49 6.09 11.08
N HIS A 230 0.87 5.19 11.85
CA HIS A 230 -0.45 5.37 12.44
C HIS A 230 -0.51 5.00 13.94
N PRO A 231 0.42 5.49 14.78
CA PRO A 231 0.42 5.19 16.21
C PRO A 231 -0.85 5.67 16.94
N GLN A 232 -1.47 6.77 16.47
CA GLN A 232 -2.69 7.38 17.01
C GLN A 232 -3.96 6.53 16.81
N ILE A 233 -3.90 5.47 16.00
CA ILE A 233 -4.95 4.47 15.90
C ILE A 233 -4.52 3.09 16.38
N GLY A 234 -3.46 3.05 17.20
CA GLY A 234 -2.96 1.81 17.80
C GLY A 234 -2.30 0.88 16.79
N GLY A 235 -1.68 1.42 15.75
CA GLY A 235 -0.96 0.61 14.76
C GLY A 235 -1.86 -0.35 13.99
N LEU A 236 -3.06 0.13 13.61
CA LEU A 236 -4.12 -0.61 12.91
C LEU A 236 -4.90 -1.62 13.77
N LEU A 237 -4.49 -1.90 15.01
CA LEU A 237 -5.14 -2.89 15.87
C LEU A 237 -6.61 -2.61 16.17
N PHE A 238 -7.01 -1.34 16.20
CA PHE A 238 -8.38 -0.93 16.51
C PHE A 238 -9.15 -0.46 15.28
N VAL A 239 -8.65 -0.73 14.08
CA VAL A 239 -9.43 -0.56 12.85
C VAL A 239 -10.57 -1.59 12.89
N LYS A 240 -11.80 -1.09 12.71
CA LYS A 240 -13.00 -1.92 12.70
C LYS A 240 -13.34 -2.37 11.28
N ASP A 241 -13.85 -3.57 11.15
CA ASP A 241 -14.55 -4.02 9.93
C ASP A 241 -15.98 -3.46 9.88
N ASP A 242 -16.77 -3.92 8.91
CA ASP A 242 -18.13 -3.43 8.69
C ASP A 242 -19.11 -3.95 9.76
N GLU A 243 -18.73 -5.02 10.46
CA GLU A 243 -19.43 -5.60 11.62
C GLU A 243 -19.06 -4.91 12.95
N GLY A 244 -18.06 -4.01 12.92
CA GLY A 244 -17.59 -3.30 14.10
C GLY A 244 -16.55 -4.06 14.94
N THR A 245 -16.10 -5.24 14.49
CA THR A 245 -15.06 -6.04 15.13
C THR A 245 -13.71 -5.38 14.94
N THR A 246 -12.91 -5.27 16.00
CA THR A 246 -11.56 -4.70 15.88
C THR A 246 -10.61 -5.70 15.24
N ALA A 247 -9.59 -5.21 14.54
CA ALA A 247 -8.56 -6.08 13.96
C ALA A 247 -7.86 -6.93 15.03
N PHE A 248 -7.65 -6.39 16.24
CA PHE A 248 -7.08 -7.13 17.36
C PHE A 248 -7.95 -8.32 17.78
N ASP A 249 -9.28 -8.13 17.86
CA ASP A 249 -10.22 -9.20 18.21
C ASP A 249 -10.21 -10.30 17.14
N ALA A 250 -10.31 -9.93 15.87
CA ALA A 250 -10.25 -10.86 14.75
C ALA A 250 -8.92 -11.65 14.73
N LEU A 251 -7.79 -10.97 14.94
CA LEU A 251 -6.47 -11.58 15.02
C LEU A 251 -6.35 -12.57 16.21
N CYS A 252 -6.88 -12.20 17.38
CA CYS A 252 -6.85 -13.06 18.55
C CYS A 252 -7.73 -14.31 18.37
N ASN A 253 -8.90 -14.17 17.73
CA ASN A 253 -9.79 -15.28 17.43
C ASN A 253 -9.11 -16.30 16.51
N GLU A 254 -8.46 -15.85 15.44
CA GLU A 254 -7.91 -16.75 14.43
C GLU A 254 -6.51 -17.27 14.74
N LYS A 255 -5.64 -16.42 15.31
CA LYS A 255 -4.22 -16.77 15.54
C LYS A 255 -3.87 -17.01 17.01
N GLY A 256 -4.83 -16.81 17.91
CA GLY A 256 -4.66 -16.97 19.35
C GLY A 256 -4.02 -15.74 20.00
N THR A 257 -4.61 -15.29 21.11
CA THR A 257 -4.16 -14.11 21.87
C THR A 257 -2.69 -14.17 22.27
N ALA A 258 -2.20 -15.32 22.73
CA ALA A 258 -0.81 -15.47 23.16
C ALA A 258 0.19 -15.20 22.03
N ASN A 259 -0.13 -15.64 20.81
CA ASN A 259 0.70 -15.43 19.64
C ASN A 259 0.71 -13.95 19.23
N ILE A 260 -0.47 -13.33 19.14
CA ILE A 260 -0.59 -11.90 18.82
C ILE A 260 0.16 -11.03 19.83
N MET A 261 0.03 -11.30 21.13
CA MET A 261 0.78 -10.55 22.15
C MET A 261 2.30 -10.77 22.05
N SER A 262 2.75 -11.94 21.59
CA SER A 262 4.17 -12.19 21.29
C SER A 262 4.66 -11.33 20.14
N LEU A 263 3.91 -11.26 19.03
CA LEU A 263 4.23 -10.40 17.88
C LEU A 263 4.25 -8.92 18.29
N LEU A 264 3.26 -8.46 19.04
CA LEU A 264 3.22 -7.08 19.53
C LEU A 264 4.42 -6.74 20.41
N HIS A 265 4.93 -7.69 21.19
CA HIS A 265 6.15 -7.50 21.98
C HIS A 265 7.41 -7.34 21.14
N GLN A 266 7.46 -7.91 19.93
CA GLN A 266 8.58 -7.71 19.00
C GLN A 266 8.55 -6.31 18.35
N ILE A 267 7.37 -5.72 18.22
CA ILE A 267 7.18 -4.40 17.59
C ILE A 267 7.30 -3.27 18.62
N LEU A 268 6.61 -3.45 19.76
CA LEU A 268 6.56 -2.50 20.85
C LEU A 268 7.74 -2.74 21.77
N SER A 269 8.72 -1.85 21.71
CA SER A 269 9.89 -1.87 22.59
C SER A 269 9.85 -0.69 23.54
N PRO A 270 10.39 -0.79 24.77
CA PRO A 270 10.49 0.34 25.69
C PRO A 270 11.31 1.52 25.17
N LYS A 271 12.10 1.32 24.10
CA LYS A 271 12.88 2.38 23.44
C LYS A 271 12.04 3.23 22.49
N ARG A 272 10.83 2.77 22.15
CA ARG A 272 9.90 3.50 21.30
C ARG A 272 8.77 3.97 22.21
N ASP A 273 8.62 5.28 22.34
CA ASP A 273 7.62 5.91 23.19
C ASP A 273 6.21 5.79 22.58
N TYR A 274 5.74 4.55 22.38
CA TYR A 274 4.40 4.28 21.90
C TYR A 274 3.43 4.22 23.08
N PRO A 275 2.49 5.17 23.20
CA PRO A 275 1.52 5.22 24.29
C PRO A 275 0.39 4.19 24.08
N ILE A 276 0.72 2.90 23.85
CA ILE A 276 -0.25 1.87 23.44
C ILE A 276 -1.38 1.70 24.47
N LEU A 277 -1.09 1.84 25.76
CA LEU A 277 -2.13 1.76 26.79
C LEU A 277 -3.16 2.88 26.62
N HIS A 278 -2.74 4.09 26.24
CA HIS A 278 -3.65 5.21 26.03
C HIS A 278 -4.67 4.88 24.93
N GLN A 279 -4.21 4.21 23.86
CA GLN A 279 -5.10 3.75 22.79
C GLN A 279 -6.03 2.62 23.23
N ILE A 280 -5.53 1.68 24.04
CA ILE A 280 -6.32 0.56 24.57
C ILE A 280 -7.46 1.05 25.47
N PHE A 281 -7.19 1.96 26.41
CA PHE A 281 -8.24 2.48 27.30
C PHE A 281 -9.39 3.10 26.50
N VAL A 282 -9.06 3.88 25.47
CA VAL A 282 -10.07 4.59 24.69
C VAL A 282 -10.81 3.68 23.72
N LYS A 283 -10.10 2.78 23.03
CA LYS A 283 -10.65 2.05 21.88
C LYS A 283 -11.06 0.61 22.17
N ALA A 284 -10.46 -0.01 23.18
CA ALA A 284 -10.71 -1.40 23.52
C ALA A 284 -10.45 -1.69 25.03
N PRO A 285 -11.17 -1.01 25.95
CA PRO A 285 -10.92 -1.11 27.39
C PRO A 285 -11.02 -2.55 27.92
N GLN A 286 -11.80 -3.43 27.27
CA GLN A 286 -11.90 -4.84 27.65
C GLN A 286 -10.56 -5.60 27.60
N HIS A 287 -9.58 -5.11 26.85
CA HIS A 287 -8.25 -5.72 26.71
C HIS A 287 -7.21 -5.14 27.65
N ILE A 288 -7.57 -4.21 28.53
CA ILE A 288 -6.58 -3.45 29.29
C ILE A 288 -5.69 -4.32 30.18
N ASN A 289 -6.29 -5.27 30.90
CA ASN A 289 -5.54 -6.16 31.80
C ASN A 289 -4.49 -6.96 31.05
N LEU A 290 -4.81 -7.39 29.83
CA LEU A 290 -3.90 -8.12 28.96
C LEU A 290 -2.70 -7.24 28.54
N PHE A 291 -2.97 -6.01 28.11
CA PHE A 291 -1.92 -5.08 27.67
C PHE A 291 -1.08 -4.54 28.83
N MET A 292 -1.69 -4.20 29.96
CA MET A 292 -0.98 -3.80 31.19
C MET A 292 0.00 -4.88 31.65
N LYS A 293 -0.43 -6.15 31.62
CA LYS A 293 0.43 -7.29 31.97
C LYS A 293 1.62 -7.44 31.01
N LYS A 294 1.41 -7.22 29.70
CA LYS A 294 2.45 -7.41 28.68
C LYS A 294 3.37 -6.20 28.52
N PHE A 295 2.86 -4.99 28.74
CA PHE A 295 3.54 -3.72 28.50
C PHE A 295 3.46 -2.78 29.72
N PRO A 296 3.89 -3.20 30.92
CA PRO A 296 3.77 -2.38 32.13
C PRO A 296 4.56 -1.07 32.04
N TRP A 297 5.64 -1.05 31.24
CA TRP A 297 6.44 0.15 31.00
C TRP A 297 5.67 1.27 30.29
N ALA A 298 4.65 0.94 29.49
CA ALA A 298 3.88 1.92 28.73
C ALA A 298 2.94 2.76 29.60
N TYR A 299 2.78 2.40 30.89
CA TYR A 299 1.94 3.13 31.86
C TYR A 299 2.43 4.56 32.10
N ASN A 300 3.75 4.75 32.11
CA ASN A 300 4.36 6.04 32.40
C ASN A 300 4.61 6.90 31.15
N LEU A 301 4.25 6.40 29.97
CA LEU A 301 4.37 7.18 28.74
C LEU A 301 3.32 8.28 28.70
N LYS A 302 3.59 9.27 27.86
CA LYS A 302 2.61 10.30 27.50
C LYS A 302 2.13 10.07 26.07
N ASP A 303 0.88 10.42 25.79
CA ASP A 303 0.39 10.41 24.41
C ASP A 303 1.00 11.53 23.55
N HIS A 304 0.62 11.59 22.27
CA HIS A 304 1.09 12.60 21.32
C HIS A 304 0.69 14.04 21.71
N ASN A 305 -0.29 14.19 22.62
CA ASN A 305 -0.74 15.45 23.17
C ASN A 305 -0.06 15.77 24.52
N GLY A 306 0.89 14.93 24.95
CA GLY A 306 1.59 15.08 26.23
C GLY A 306 0.75 14.65 27.45
N ARG A 307 -0.41 14.03 27.24
CA ARG A 307 -1.28 13.56 28.32
C ARG A 307 -0.70 12.33 28.98
N THR A 308 -0.84 12.23 30.29
CA THR A 308 -0.65 10.96 30.99
C THR A 308 -1.81 10.00 30.70
N LEU A 309 -1.63 8.73 31.04
CA LEU A 309 -2.67 7.71 30.89
C LEU A 309 -3.99 8.11 31.55
N HIS A 310 -3.93 8.64 32.78
CA HIS A 310 -5.11 9.11 33.50
C HIS A 310 -5.79 10.29 32.80
N GLN A 311 -5.01 11.25 32.30
CA GLN A 311 -5.55 12.39 31.57
C GLN A 311 -6.25 11.96 30.28
N THR A 312 -5.70 10.98 29.56
CA THR A 312 -6.34 10.44 28.35
C THR A 312 -7.64 9.71 28.67
N VAL A 313 -7.69 8.93 29.76
CA VAL A 313 -8.91 8.24 30.21
C VAL A 313 -9.99 9.26 30.60
N LEU A 314 -9.63 10.29 31.37
CA LEU A 314 -10.54 11.38 31.74
C LEU A 314 -11.07 12.12 30.50
N ALA A 315 -10.20 12.43 29.56
CA ALA A 315 -10.57 13.15 28.33
C ALA A 315 -11.42 12.31 27.37
N ALA A 316 -11.44 10.97 27.52
CA ALA A 316 -12.25 10.08 26.71
C ALA A 316 -13.71 9.99 27.17
N GLY A 317 -14.03 10.55 28.35
CA GLY A 317 -15.39 10.63 28.87
C GLY A 317 -15.75 9.51 29.87
N PRO A 318 -16.94 9.59 30.47
CA PRO A 318 -17.34 8.75 31.59
C PRO A 318 -17.47 7.27 31.23
N ASP A 319 -17.89 6.93 30.01
CA ASP A 319 -18.02 5.52 29.61
C ASP A 319 -16.68 4.78 29.69
N VAL A 320 -15.61 5.44 29.27
CA VAL A 320 -14.25 4.90 29.38
C VAL A 320 -13.78 4.89 30.83
N MET A 321 -14.15 5.89 31.63
CA MET A 321 -13.77 5.96 33.04
C MET A 321 -14.46 4.88 33.88
N ASN A 322 -15.76 4.68 33.71
CA ASN A 322 -16.57 3.67 34.41
C ASN A 322 -16.12 2.24 34.09
N ALA A 323 -15.59 2.00 32.88
CA ALA A 323 -14.95 0.74 32.56
C ALA A 323 -13.63 0.51 33.33
N ASN A 324 -13.11 1.54 34.02
CA ASN A 324 -11.77 1.60 34.58
C ASN A 324 -11.69 2.32 35.94
N ASP A 325 -12.67 2.14 36.84
CA ASP A 325 -12.75 2.82 38.15
C ASP A 325 -11.45 2.77 38.98
N ILE A 326 -10.66 1.70 38.83
CA ILE A 326 -9.37 1.54 39.50
C ILE A 326 -8.39 2.67 39.13
N LEU A 327 -8.44 3.19 37.89
CA LEU A 327 -7.58 4.30 37.49
C LEU A 327 -7.92 5.59 38.24
N LEU A 328 -9.21 5.89 38.42
CA LEU A 328 -9.62 7.06 39.19
C LEU A 328 -9.15 6.95 40.65
N ALA A 329 -9.32 5.78 41.26
CA ALA A 329 -8.88 5.54 42.64
C ALA A 329 -7.35 5.68 42.80
N THR A 330 -6.58 5.34 41.76
CA THR A 330 -5.11 5.39 41.77
C THR A 330 -4.50 6.74 41.40
N LEU A 331 -5.30 7.75 41.03
CA LEU A 331 -4.81 9.12 40.85
C LEU A 331 -4.10 9.60 42.12
N THR A 332 -2.92 10.19 41.96
CA THR A 332 -2.21 10.85 43.07
C THR A 332 -2.66 12.31 43.20
N ASP A 333 -2.49 12.91 44.37
CA ASP A 333 -2.86 14.32 44.59
C ASP A 333 -2.11 15.27 43.64
N ASN A 334 -0.86 14.95 43.29
CA ASN A 334 -0.10 15.68 42.27
C ASN A 334 -0.74 15.58 40.89
N GLN A 335 -1.24 14.40 40.50
CA GLN A 335 -1.94 14.23 39.23
C GLN A 335 -3.28 14.95 39.22
N ILE A 336 -4.01 14.97 40.35
CA ILE A 336 -5.24 15.76 40.53
C ILE A 336 -4.96 17.26 40.38
N GLN A 337 -3.76 17.72 40.79
CA GLN A 337 -3.31 19.11 40.62
C GLN A 337 -2.70 19.40 39.25
N THR A 338 -2.55 18.42 38.36
CA THR A 338 -1.92 18.62 37.05
C THR A 338 -2.98 18.89 36.00
N LYS A 339 -2.98 20.09 35.43
CA LYS A 339 -3.88 20.48 34.33
C LYS A 339 -3.61 19.62 33.09
N ASP A 340 -4.66 19.27 32.37
CA ASP A 340 -4.56 18.61 31.06
C ASP A 340 -3.80 19.54 30.08
N PRO A 341 -2.78 19.05 29.37
CA PRO A 341 -1.96 19.89 28.50
C PRO A 341 -2.74 20.50 27.31
N ILE A 342 -3.90 19.94 26.94
CA ILE A 342 -4.70 20.42 25.80
C ILE A 342 -5.84 21.31 26.27
N THR A 343 -6.66 20.85 27.22
CA THR A 343 -7.84 21.61 27.66
C THR A 343 -7.51 22.63 28.74
N THR A 344 -6.33 22.55 29.36
CA THR A 344 -5.92 23.33 30.54
C THR A 344 -6.82 23.15 31.76
N LEU A 345 -7.71 22.15 31.74
CA LEU A 345 -8.61 21.84 32.85
C LEU A 345 -7.94 20.90 33.86
N TYR A 346 -8.28 21.05 35.13
CA TYR A 346 -8.00 20.04 36.13
C TYR A 346 -8.84 18.77 35.89
N PRO A 347 -8.40 17.59 36.35
CA PRO A 347 -9.15 16.34 36.24
C PRO A 347 -10.63 16.40 36.63
N PHE A 348 -10.97 17.04 37.75
CA PHE A 348 -12.38 17.19 38.16
C PHE A 348 -13.17 18.09 37.20
N ALA A 349 -12.55 19.15 36.68
CA ALA A 349 -13.19 20.05 35.72
C ALA A 349 -13.36 19.36 34.36
N ALA A 350 -12.39 18.54 33.94
CA ALA A 350 -12.49 17.75 32.71
C ALA A 350 -13.67 16.75 32.77
N MET A 351 -13.96 16.16 33.93
CA MET A 351 -15.13 15.28 34.11
C MET A 351 -16.46 16.05 34.22
N ALA A 352 -16.42 17.30 34.68
CA ALA A 352 -17.62 18.14 34.83
C ALA A 352 -18.06 18.79 33.50
N VAL A 353 -17.20 18.77 32.47
CA VAL A 353 -17.44 19.45 31.19
C VAL A 353 -17.75 18.42 30.10
N GLY A 354 -18.83 18.65 29.36
CA GLY A 354 -19.22 17.84 28.20
C GLY A 354 -20.68 17.37 28.27
N GLU A 355 -21.12 16.71 27.20
CA GLU A 355 -22.48 16.14 27.09
C GLU A 355 -22.72 14.99 28.09
N HIS A 356 -21.64 14.39 28.58
CA HIS A 356 -21.66 13.29 29.55
C HIS A 356 -20.86 13.67 30.81
N ALA A 357 -21.28 14.74 31.48
CA ALA A 357 -20.64 15.16 32.73
C ALA A 357 -20.81 14.09 33.83
N ASP A 358 -19.71 13.71 34.48
CA ASP A 358 -19.70 12.76 35.60
C ASP A 358 -19.58 13.50 36.93
N LEU A 359 -20.73 13.93 37.45
CA LEU A 359 -20.78 14.71 38.68
C LEU A 359 -20.32 13.90 39.90
N GLU A 360 -20.55 12.59 39.94
CA GLU A 360 -20.16 11.75 41.08
C GLU A 360 -18.64 11.69 41.20
N ASN A 361 -17.95 11.35 40.12
CA ASN A 361 -16.48 11.29 40.11
C ASN A 361 -15.86 12.69 40.23
N THR A 362 -16.53 13.73 39.71
CA THR A 362 -16.15 15.14 39.94
C THR A 362 -16.15 15.48 41.43
N PHE A 363 -17.25 15.20 42.14
CA PHE A 363 -17.36 15.47 43.57
C PHE A 363 -16.39 14.60 44.38
N TYR A 364 -16.15 13.36 43.96
CA TYR A 364 -15.15 12.49 44.58
C TYR A 364 -13.76 13.13 44.55
N LEU A 365 -13.29 13.60 43.39
CA LEU A 365 -11.97 14.24 43.29
C LEU A 365 -11.89 15.56 44.07
N LEU A 366 -12.96 16.37 44.05
CA LEU A 366 -13.03 17.61 44.84
C LEU A 366 -12.96 17.36 46.34
N ARG A 367 -13.66 16.33 46.84
CA ARG A 367 -13.62 15.94 48.26
C ARG A 367 -12.24 15.41 48.65
N ARG A 368 -11.59 14.68 47.76
CA ARG A 368 -10.27 14.12 47.98
C ARG A 368 -9.19 15.21 48.09
N LEU A 369 -9.29 16.28 47.30
CA LEU A 369 -8.32 17.38 47.32
C LEU A 369 -8.98 18.76 47.20
N PRO A 370 -9.62 19.26 48.27
CA PRO A 370 -10.37 20.53 48.22
C PRO A 370 -9.49 21.74 47.89
N SER A 371 -8.20 21.69 48.22
CA SER A 371 -7.24 22.79 48.06
C SER A 371 -6.99 23.20 46.61
N VAL A 372 -7.43 22.42 45.61
CA VAL A 372 -7.31 22.82 44.20
C VAL A 372 -8.22 24.00 43.87
N MET A 373 -9.35 24.15 44.57
CA MET A 373 -10.27 25.28 44.39
C MET A 373 -9.68 26.61 44.89
N ASP A 374 -8.84 26.58 45.92
CA ASP A 374 -8.26 27.78 46.53
C ASP A 374 -7.14 28.41 45.68
N ARG A 375 -6.56 27.66 44.73
CA ARG A 375 -5.41 28.10 43.92
C ARG A 375 -5.83 28.90 42.69
N ASP A 376 -6.93 28.53 42.03
CA ASP A 376 -7.41 29.24 40.84
C ASP A 376 -8.00 30.62 41.19
N SER A 377 -8.45 30.85 42.43
CA SER A 377 -8.97 32.16 42.88
C SER A 377 -7.90 33.24 43.06
N ARG A 378 -6.61 32.89 42.97
CA ARG A 378 -5.47 33.80 43.17
C ARG A 378 -4.69 34.12 41.90
N GLN A 379 -5.10 33.57 40.75
CA GLN A 379 -4.60 33.92 39.42
C GLN A 379 -5.61 34.83 38.73
#